data_AF-A0A0C9X669-F1
#
_entry.id   AF-A0A0C9X669-F1
#
_cell.length_a   1.000
_cell.length_b   1.000
_cell.length_c   1.000
_cell.angle_alpha   90.00
_cell.angle_beta   90.00
_cell.angle_gamma   90.00
#
_symmetry.space_group_name_H-M   'P 1'
#
loop_
_entity.id
_entity.type
_entity.pdbx_description
1 polymer ?
#
loop_
_entity_poly.entity_id
_entity_poly.type
_entity_poly.pdbx_seq_one_letter_code
_entity_poly.pdbx_strand_id
1 'polypeptide(L)'
;MADAERERRRGGKDPAMNGLTVEHLPAEVLSNIFTFCIPDPLKDDTGGRTTLEILEDVCDAWKTITSSTPELWTIISVKFHAGTKKHDVEQAFNSTKLFLQRSGILPLRISIIDRYRSPSSDCASLLRLIAEHSKRWRYVHFEMPMRSHRLIN
;
A
#
# COMPACT_ATOMS: atom_id res chain seq x y z
N MET A 1 58.10 3.05 -14.43
CA MET A 1 56.83 3.21 -15.17
C MET A 1 55.61 2.69 -14.39
N ALA A 2 55.70 2.51 -13.06
CA ALA A 2 54.62 1.99 -12.22
C ALA A 2 54.11 2.99 -11.14
N ASP A 3 54.75 4.16 -11.00
CA ASP A 3 54.39 5.16 -9.96
C ASP A 3 53.48 6.29 -10.44
N ALA A 4 53.24 6.44 -11.75
CA ALA A 4 52.40 7.53 -12.28
C ALA A 4 50.88 7.22 -12.24
N GLU A 5 50.50 5.96 -12.03
CA GLU A 5 49.07 5.55 -12.04
C GLU A 5 48.44 5.56 -10.63
N ARG A 6 49.26 5.69 -9.57
CA ARG A 6 48.77 5.61 -8.17
C ARG A 6 48.22 6.93 -7.63
N GLU A 7 48.49 8.05 -8.30
CA GLU A 7 48.01 9.37 -7.87
C GLU A 7 46.64 9.77 -8.46
N ARG A 8 46.12 9.06 -9.47
CA ARG A 8 44.80 9.37 -10.06
C ARG A 8 43.59 8.95 -9.21
N ARG A 9 43.81 8.28 -8.07
CA ARG A 9 42.74 7.90 -7.12
C ARG A 9 42.58 8.87 -5.94
N ARG A 10 43.25 10.02 -5.95
CA ARG A 10 42.93 11.14 -5.04
C ARG A 10 41.96 12.10 -5.73
N GLY A 11 40.76 11.60 -6.04
CA GLY A 11 39.61 12.49 -6.21
C GLY A 11 39.31 13.09 -4.85
N GLY A 12 39.66 14.36 -4.68
CA GLY A 12 39.30 15.14 -3.50
C GLY A 12 37.79 15.09 -3.30
N LYS A 13 37.36 14.58 -2.15
CA LYS A 13 35.98 14.74 -1.71
C LYS A 13 35.88 16.17 -1.21
N ASP A 14 35.33 17.07 -2.03
CA ASP A 14 35.07 18.45 -1.64
C ASP A 14 34.24 18.44 -0.34
N PRO A 15 34.73 19.03 0.77
CA PRO A 15 34.06 18.99 2.06
C PRO A 15 32.78 19.86 2.10
N ALA A 16 32.44 20.53 1.01
CA ALA A 16 31.30 21.45 0.89
C ALA A 16 30.05 20.82 0.25
N MET A 17 30.13 19.60 -0.31
CA MET A 17 28.95 18.82 -0.71
C MET A 17 28.86 17.55 0.13
N ASN A 18 28.61 17.73 1.43
CA ASN A 18 27.79 16.77 2.16
C ASN A 18 26.40 16.83 1.51
N GLY A 19 26.27 16.12 0.38
CA GLY A 19 25.04 16.05 -0.40
C GLY A 19 23.91 15.69 0.55
N LEU A 20 22.79 16.39 0.43
CA LEU A 20 21.54 16.07 1.10
C LEU A 20 21.12 14.66 0.68
N THR A 21 21.65 13.65 1.35
CA THR A 21 21.21 12.27 1.17
C THR A 21 19.83 12.13 1.81
N VAL A 22 19.04 11.20 1.27
CA VAL A 22 17.64 11.03 1.68
C VAL A 22 17.53 10.68 3.18
N GLU A 23 18.58 10.13 3.79
CA GLU A 23 18.67 9.87 5.23
C GLU A 23 18.74 11.13 6.12
N HIS A 24 19.07 12.30 5.57
CA HIS A 24 19.11 13.57 6.32
C HIS A 24 17.83 14.39 6.19
N LEU A 25 16.85 13.93 5.40
CA LEU A 25 15.57 14.61 5.32
C LEU A 25 14.80 14.42 6.64
N PRO A 26 14.13 15.48 7.15
CA PRO A 26 13.22 15.34 8.27
C PRO A 26 12.13 14.29 7.98
N ALA A 27 11.70 13.58 9.02
CA ALA A 27 10.65 12.55 8.90
C ALA A 27 9.36 13.11 8.28
N GLU A 28 9.03 14.39 8.54
CA GLU A 28 7.88 15.10 7.99
C GLU A 28 7.97 15.31 6.47
N VAL A 29 9.18 15.52 5.94
CA VAL A 29 9.40 15.68 4.50
C VAL A 29 9.29 14.32 3.81
N LEU A 30 9.86 13.28 4.42
CA LEU A 30 9.75 11.91 3.91
C LEU A 30 8.31 11.40 3.95
N SER A 31 7.57 11.62 5.04
CA SER A 31 6.17 11.24 5.14
C SER A 31 5.33 11.92 4.05
N ASN A 32 5.54 13.23 3.84
CA ASN A 32 4.89 13.96 2.75
C ASN A 32 5.23 13.36 1.38
N ILE A 33 6.52 13.07 1.10
CA ILE A 33 6.92 12.41 -0.14
C ILE A 33 6.20 11.07 -0.32
N PHE A 34 6.14 10.24 0.73
CA PHE A 34 5.49 8.93 0.67
C PHE A 34 4.00 9.05 0.32
N THR A 35 3.30 10.10 0.80
CA THR A 35 1.89 10.31 0.44
C THR A 35 1.68 10.55 -1.05
N PHE A 36 2.66 11.16 -1.74
CA PHE A 36 2.63 11.34 -3.20
C PHE A 36 2.99 10.07 -3.97
N CYS A 37 3.65 9.10 -3.33
CA CYS A 37 3.99 7.83 -3.95
C CYS A 37 2.83 6.83 -3.98
N ILE A 38 1.76 7.07 -3.22
CA ILE A 38 0.62 6.13 -3.16
C ILE A 38 -0.20 6.23 -4.45
N PRO A 39 -0.37 5.13 -5.19
CA PRO A 39 -1.16 5.13 -6.41
C PRO A 39 -2.64 5.37 -6.12
N ASP A 40 -3.34 5.93 -7.11
CA ASP A 40 -4.79 6.11 -7.02
C ASP A 40 -5.46 4.73 -6.95
N PRO A 41 -6.27 4.40 -5.91
CA PRO A 41 -6.89 3.08 -5.75
C PRO A 41 -7.76 2.62 -6.92
N LEU A 42 -8.23 3.55 -7.75
CA LEU A 42 -9.01 3.26 -8.95
C LEU A 42 -8.15 2.86 -10.15
N LYS A 43 -6.86 3.18 -10.12
CA LYS A 43 -5.89 2.95 -11.19
C LYS A 43 -4.81 1.95 -10.79
N ASP A 44 -4.77 1.57 -9.53
CA ASP A 44 -3.76 0.67 -9.00
C ASP A 44 -4.04 -0.77 -9.45
N ASP A 45 -3.28 -1.24 -10.42
CA ASP A 45 -3.34 -2.60 -10.96
C ASP A 45 -2.16 -3.45 -10.51
N THR A 46 -1.45 -3.06 -9.44
CA THR A 46 -0.32 -3.84 -8.96
C THR A 46 -0.81 -5.16 -8.35
N GLY A 47 -0.83 -6.21 -9.16
CA GLY A 47 -0.94 -7.61 -8.73
C GLY A 47 0.36 -8.11 -8.08
N GLY A 48 0.92 -7.35 -7.15
CA GLY A 48 2.23 -7.57 -6.53
C GLY A 48 2.37 -6.84 -5.17
N ARG A 49 3.62 -6.52 -4.78
CA ARG A 49 3.88 -5.74 -3.54
C ARG A 49 3.23 -4.37 -3.62
N THR A 50 2.56 -3.96 -2.54
CA THR A 50 1.99 -2.62 -2.41
C THR A 50 3.10 -1.57 -2.28
N THR A 51 2.83 -0.32 -2.64
CA THR A 51 3.78 0.79 -2.41
C THR A 51 4.25 0.84 -0.95
N LEU A 52 3.36 0.56 0.01
CA LEU A 52 3.72 0.59 1.44
C LEU A 52 4.72 -0.50 1.80
N GLU A 53 4.55 -1.72 1.28
CA GLU A 53 5.51 -2.82 1.49
C GLU A 53 6.88 -2.45 0.91
N ILE A 54 6.91 -1.81 -0.26
CA ILE A 54 8.16 -1.34 -0.87
C ILE A 54 8.83 -0.28 0.02
N LEU A 55 8.06 0.66 0.57
CA LEU A 55 8.59 1.69 1.48
C LEU A 55 9.11 1.10 2.80
N GLU A 56 8.40 0.13 3.37
CA GLU A 56 8.81 -0.53 4.62
C GLU A 56 10.08 -1.39 4.45
N ASP A 57 10.37 -1.88 3.24
CA ASP A 57 11.52 -2.73 2.95
C ASP A 57 12.84 -1.96 2.69
N VAL A 58 12.81 -0.62 2.60
CA VAL A 58 14.01 0.18 2.28
C VAL A 58 15.00 0.21 3.45
N CYS A 59 14.55 0.67 4.62
CA CYS A 59 15.33 0.69 5.86
C CYS A 59 14.42 0.87 7.08
N ASP A 60 14.95 0.62 8.28
CA ASP A 60 14.17 0.72 9.53
C ASP A 60 13.57 2.12 9.77
N ALA A 61 14.24 3.17 9.32
CA ALA A 61 13.74 4.54 9.41
C ALA A 61 12.49 4.74 8.54
N TRP A 62 12.51 4.24 7.30
CA TRP A 62 11.37 4.33 6.39
C TRP A 62 10.21 3.47 6.86
N LYS A 63 10.48 2.29 7.39
CA LYS A 63 9.47 1.45 8.03
C LYS A 63 8.78 2.15 9.20
N THR A 64 9.58 2.81 10.05
CA THR A 64 9.06 3.59 11.18
C THR A 64 8.17 4.74 10.69
N ILE A 65 8.65 5.54 9.73
CA ILE A 65 7.88 6.67 9.16
C ILE A 65 6.59 6.18 8.50
N THR A 66 6.67 5.12 7.70
CA THR A 66 5.51 4.55 6.99
C THR A 66 4.46 4.07 8.01
N SER A 67 4.91 3.36 9.05
CA SER A 67 4.03 2.86 10.12
C SER A 67 3.43 3.97 10.99
N SER A 68 4.12 5.11 11.14
CA SER A 68 3.69 6.25 11.97
C SER A 68 2.96 7.35 11.21
N THR A 69 2.73 7.19 9.90
CA THR A 69 2.02 8.17 9.06
C THR A 69 0.64 7.63 8.66
N PRO A 70 -0.44 7.95 9.41
CA PRO A 70 -1.77 7.36 9.20
C PRO A 70 -2.36 7.60 7.80
N GLU A 71 -2.02 8.72 7.17
CA GLU A 71 -2.47 9.12 5.84
C GLU A 71 -2.16 8.06 4.79
N LEU A 72 -1.02 7.37 4.94
CA LEU A 72 -0.57 6.33 4.02
C LEU A 72 -1.48 5.09 4.03
N TRP A 73 -2.23 4.89 5.11
CA TRP A 73 -3.07 3.71 5.34
C TRP A 73 -4.54 3.97 5.01
N THR A 74 -4.88 5.15 4.47
CA THR A 74 -6.27 5.57 4.20
C THR A 74 -6.86 4.98 2.93
N ILE A 75 -6.03 4.35 2.09
CA ILE A 75 -6.40 3.81 0.79
C ILE A 75 -6.44 2.28 0.88
N ILE A 76 -7.63 1.70 0.73
CA ILE A 76 -7.84 0.25 0.76
C ILE A 76 -8.30 -0.19 -0.63
N SER A 77 -7.50 -1.01 -1.31
CA SER A 77 -7.81 -1.58 -2.62
C SER A 77 -7.75 -3.10 -2.53
N VAL A 78 -8.86 -3.78 -2.83
CA VAL A 78 -8.93 -5.25 -2.81
C VAL A 78 -9.53 -5.74 -4.12
N LYS A 79 -8.81 -6.63 -4.80
CA LYS A 79 -9.23 -7.21 -6.08
C LYS A 79 -9.25 -8.73 -5.99
N PHE A 80 -10.38 -9.33 -6.34
CA PHE A 80 -10.55 -10.76 -6.46
C PHE A 80 -10.88 -11.12 -7.92
N HIS A 81 -10.17 -12.10 -8.47
CA HIS A 81 -10.22 -12.49 -9.88
C HIS A 81 -10.53 -13.99 -10.02
N ALA A 82 -10.74 -14.42 -11.26
CA ALA A 82 -10.74 -15.84 -11.58
C ALA A 82 -9.36 -16.44 -11.21
N GLY A 83 -9.34 -17.38 -10.26
CA GLY A 83 -8.11 -18.00 -9.74
C GLY A 83 -7.67 -17.52 -8.35
N THR A 84 -8.34 -16.52 -7.76
CA THR A 84 -8.14 -16.14 -6.35
C THR A 84 -8.37 -17.36 -5.45
N LYS A 85 -7.37 -17.66 -4.62
CA LYS A 85 -7.38 -18.76 -3.66
C LYS A 85 -7.87 -18.25 -2.30
N LYS A 86 -8.27 -19.19 -1.43
CA LYS A 86 -8.67 -18.87 -0.04
C LYS A 86 -7.60 -18.08 0.72
N HIS A 87 -6.33 -18.45 0.54
CA HIS A 87 -5.20 -17.75 1.15
C HIS A 87 -5.14 -16.27 0.75
N ASP A 88 -5.41 -15.94 -0.51
CA ASP A 88 -5.37 -14.55 -1.00
C ASP A 88 -6.49 -13.71 -0.36
N VAL A 89 -7.65 -14.33 -0.12
CA VAL A 89 -8.78 -13.68 0.58
C VAL A 89 -8.44 -13.42 2.05
N GLU A 90 -7.80 -14.38 2.72
CA GLU A 90 -7.34 -14.23 4.10
C GLU A 90 -6.26 -13.15 4.24
N GLN A 91 -5.31 -13.12 3.31
CA GLN A 91 -4.30 -12.07 3.24
C GLN A 91 -4.94 -10.70 3.03
N ALA A 92 -5.88 -10.57 2.09
CA ALA A 92 -6.61 -9.31 1.87
C ALA A 92 -7.38 -8.86 3.11
N PHE A 93 -7.99 -9.79 3.85
CA PHE A 93 -8.67 -9.49 5.11
C PHE A 93 -7.71 -8.96 6.18
N ASN A 94 -6.56 -9.64 6.38
CA ASN A 94 -5.55 -9.24 7.35
C ASN A 94 -4.92 -7.87 7.00
N SER A 95 -4.58 -7.65 5.73
CA SER A 95 -4.09 -6.36 5.26
C SER A 95 -5.13 -5.26 5.46
N THR A 96 -6.40 -5.52 5.12
CA THR A 96 -7.49 -4.55 5.34
C THR A 96 -7.61 -4.17 6.82
N LYS A 97 -7.54 -5.15 7.73
CA LYS A 97 -7.55 -4.91 9.18
C LYS A 97 -6.38 -4.03 9.61
N LEU A 98 -5.18 -4.29 9.11
CA LEU A 98 -3.99 -3.48 9.39
C LEU A 98 -4.17 -2.03 8.90
N PHE A 99 -4.68 -1.83 7.69
CA PHE A 99 -4.94 -0.50 7.13
C PHE A 99 -5.99 0.26 7.95
N LEU A 100 -7.07 -0.39 8.35
CA LEU A 100 -8.10 0.20 9.21
C LEU A 100 -7.53 0.63 10.57
N GLN A 101 -6.64 -0.18 11.16
CA GLN A 101 -5.97 0.13 12.41
C GLN A 101 -5.01 1.32 12.27
N ARG A 102 -4.12 1.30 11.28
CA ARG A 102 -3.08 2.33 11.10
C ARG A 102 -3.62 3.66 10.59
N SER A 103 -4.72 3.66 9.84
CA SER A 103 -5.38 4.90 9.39
C SER A 103 -6.11 5.65 10.51
N GLY A 104 -6.25 5.06 11.70
CA GLY A 104 -6.80 5.73 12.87
C GLY A 104 -8.25 6.18 12.68
N ILE A 105 -8.48 7.50 12.70
CA ILE A 105 -9.80 8.11 12.48
C ILE A 105 -9.94 8.76 11.11
N LEU A 106 -8.89 8.73 10.28
CA LEU A 106 -8.86 9.47 9.03
C LEU A 106 -9.90 8.95 8.03
N PRO A 107 -10.39 9.81 7.13
CA PRO A 107 -11.33 9.40 6.10
C PRO A 107 -10.72 8.36 5.16
N LEU A 108 -11.52 7.36 4.78
CA LEU A 108 -11.10 6.21 3.98
C LEU A 108 -11.52 6.35 2.52
N ARG A 109 -10.65 5.90 1.62
CA ARG A 109 -10.92 5.67 0.20
C ARG A 109 -10.84 4.17 -0.06
N ILE A 110 -11.94 3.55 -0.44
CA ILE A 110 -12.07 2.10 -0.53
C ILE A 110 -12.47 1.70 -1.96
N SER A 111 -11.77 0.73 -2.54
CA SER A 111 -12.10 0.10 -3.81
C SER A 111 -12.11 -1.41 -3.62
N ILE A 112 -13.25 -2.05 -3.86
CA ILE A 112 -13.35 -3.51 -3.83
C ILE A 112 -13.91 -3.98 -5.16
N ILE A 113 -13.10 -4.78 -5.85
CA ILE A 113 -13.47 -5.39 -7.12
C ILE A 113 -13.51 -6.89 -6.88
N ASP A 114 -14.72 -7.42 -6.78
CA ASP A 114 -14.99 -8.84 -6.71
C ASP A 114 -15.52 -9.33 -8.06
N ARG A 115 -14.64 -9.97 -8.83
CA ARG A 115 -15.00 -10.70 -10.05
C ARG A 115 -15.05 -12.21 -9.80
N TYR A 116 -15.00 -12.62 -8.53
CA TYR A 116 -14.93 -14.01 -8.10
C TYR A 116 -16.35 -14.61 -7.99
N ARG A 117 -16.65 -15.61 -8.83
CA ARG A 117 -17.98 -16.24 -8.89
C ARG A 117 -18.18 -17.40 -7.90
N SER A 118 -17.26 -17.66 -6.97
CA SER A 118 -17.42 -18.82 -6.08
C SER A 118 -18.45 -18.57 -4.97
N PRO A 119 -19.33 -19.54 -4.68
CA PRO A 119 -20.28 -19.45 -3.55
C PRO A 119 -19.59 -19.38 -2.17
N SER A 120 -18.29 -19.68 -2.07
CA SER A 120 -17.51 -19.64 -0.83
C SER A 120 -16.81 -18.29 -0.57
N SER A 121 -17.15 -17.22 -1.29
CA SER A 121 -16.44 -15.94 -1.17
C SER A 121 -16.64 -15.32 0.22
N ASP A 122 -15.61 -15.38 1.07
CA ASP A 122 -15.52 -14.67 2.36
C ASP A 122 -15.50 -13.13 2.20
N CYS A 123 -15.75 -12.61 0.98
CA CYS A 123 -16.01 -11.20 0.71
C CYS A 123 -17.06 -10.60 1.64
N ALA A 124 -18.05 -11.38 2.08
CA ALA A 124 -19.03 -10.92 3.06
C ALA A 124 -18.39 -10.49 4.39
N SER A 125 -17.37 -11.21 4.87
CA SER A 125 -16.65 -10.88 6.09
C SER A 125 -15.79 -9.62 5.90
N LEU A 126 -15.12 -9.50 4.75
CA LEU A 126 -14.38 -8.28 4.39
C LEU A 126 -15.30 -7.05 4.30
N LEU A 127 -16.47 -7.20 3.65
CA LEU A 127 -17.47 -6.15 3.53
C LEU A 127 -18.05 -5.74 4.88
N ARG A 128 -18.26 -6.70 5.79
CA ARG A 128 -18.67 -6.41 7.17
C ARG A 128 -17.59 -5.62 7.91
N LEU A 129 -16.34 -6.08 7.84
CA LEU A 129 -15.20 -5.42 8.47
C LEU A 129 -15.09 -3.94 8.04
N ILE A 130 -15.15 -3.65 6.75
CA ILE A 130 -15.07 -2.26 6.28
C ILE A 130 -16.33 -1.45 6.65
N ALA A 131 -17.51 -2.07 6.68
CA ALA A 131 -18.79 -1.41 6.95
C ALA A 131 -18.89 -0.93 8.41
N GLU A 132 -18.21 -1.60 9.33
CA GLU A 132 -18.04 -1.14 10.72
C GLU A 132 -17.37 0.25 10.80
N HIS A 133 -16.57 0.61 9.78
CA HIS A 133 -15.91 1.90 9.67
C HIS A 133 -16.61 2.87 8.69
N SER A 134 -17.87 2.61 8.33
CA SER A 134 -18.64 3.38 7.34
C SER A 134 -18.71 4.88 7.58
N LYS A 135 -18.68 5.31 8.85
CA LYS A 135 -18.66 6.75 9.22
C LYS A 135 -17.44 7.50 8.70
N ARG A 136 -16.35 6.80 8.39
CA ARG A 136 -15.10 7.38 7.89
C ARG A 136 -15.03 7.36 6.36
N TRP A 137 -16.00 6.77 5.66
CA TRP A 137 -15.91 6.61 4.21
C TRP A 137 -16.03 7.97 3.50
N ARG A 138 -15.01 8.32 2.71
CA ARG A 138 -15.01 9.50 1.84
C ARG A 138 -15.27 9.13 0.39
N TYR A 139 -14.75 7.99 -0.04
CA TYR A 139 -14.95 7.46 -1.37
C TYR A 139 -15.04 5.94 -1.29
N VAL A 140 -16.07 5.37 -1.91
CA VAL A 140 -16.25 3.92 -2.01
C VAL A 140 -16.61 3.53 -3.43
N HIS A 141 -15.94 2.49 -3.92
CA HIS A 141 -16.23 1.86 -5.19
C HIS A 141 -16.32 0.36 -4.98
N PHE A 142 -17.49 -0.22 -5.28
CA PHE A 142 -17.72 -1.65 -5.20
C PHE A 142 -18.15 -2.18 -6.57
N GLU A 143 -17.33 -3.04 -7.16
CA GLU A 143 -17.67 -3.86 -8.32
C GLU A 143 -17.89 -5.28 -7.80
N MET A 144 -19.11 -5.80 -7.85
CA MET A 144 -19.47 -7.09 -7.26
C MET A 144 -20.15 -7.98 -8.29
N PRO A 145 -19.99 -9.30 -8.24
CA PRO A 145 -20.63 -10.18 -9.20
C PRO A 145 -22.13 -10.23 -8.85
N MET A 146 -22.98 -9.88 -9.81
CA MET A 146 -24.42 -10.10 -9.68
C MET A 146 -24.67 -11.60 -9.48
N ARG A 147 -25.09 -11.99 -8.28
CA ARG A 147 -25.53 -13.35 -7.99
C ARG A 147 -26.87 -13.56 -8.70
N SER A 148 -26.84 -14.13 -9.90
CA SER A 148 -28.06 -14.58 -10.57
C SER A 148 -28.61 -15.76 -9.78
N HIS A 149 -29.66 -15.53 -8.97
CA HIS A 149 -30.48 -16.62 -8.46
C HIS A 149 -31.09 -17.32 -9.68
N ARG A 150 -30.69 -18.58 -9.92
CA ARG A 150 -31.49 -19.45 -10.80
C ARG A 150 -32.83 -19.62 -10.11
N LEU A 151 -33.88 -19.03 -10.68
CA LEU A 151 -35.25 -19.46 -10.41
C LEU A 151 -35.31 -20.92 -10.85
N ILE A 152 -35.33 -21.81 -9.87
CA ILE A 152 -35.60 -23.23 -10.07
C ILE A 152 -37.08 -23.30 -10.46
N ASN A 153 -37.33 -23.55 -11.75
CA ASN A 153 -38.60 -24.09 -12.23
C ASN A 153 -38.60 -25.60 -12.03
#